data_AF-A0A7Y7MYB9-F1
#
_entry.id   AF-A0A7Y7MYB9-F1
#
_cell.length_a   1.000
_cell.length_b   1.000
_cell.length_c   1.000
_cell.angle_alpha   90.00
_cell.angle_beta   90.00
_cell.angle_gamma   90.00
#
_symmetry.space_group_name_H-M   'P 1'
#
loop_
_entity.id
_entity.type
_entity.pdbx_description
1 polymer ?
#
loop_
_entity_poly.entity_id
_entity_poly.type
_entity_poly.pdbx_seq_one_letter_code
_entity_poly.pdbx_strand_id
1 'polypeptide(L)'
;MNQPLDLSPVIAPDAPTWWPLAWGWWALIITAIILIALVFFIVKRRKNNQQAKQEALSYFNNNQPSKRLSPSEAQRILRQAALSYFPREKVAGLAGEDWLKFLDAQLKKPLFVEKQAQWQQSLYQDPTSMNDDQRKVQQQLVNDCETWIRKALPPKRGNHD
;
A
#
# COMPACT_ATOMS: atom_id res chain seq x y z
N MET A 1 10.35 -71.81 -63.26
CA MET A 1 11.34 -71.08 -62.44
C MET A 1 10.71 -69.72 -62.15
N ASN A 2 10.04 -69.60 -61.01
CA ASN A 2 9.27 -68.39 -60.70
C ASN A 2 9.87 -67.81 -59.42
N GLN A 3 10.74 -66.82 -59.57
CA GLN A 3 11.25 -66.05 -58.44
C GLN A 3 10.10 -65.21 -57.88
N PRO A 4 9.77 -65.29 -56.57
CA PRO A 4 8.82 -64.35 -55.98
C PRO A 4 9.48 -62.97 -55.97
N LEU A 5 8.77 -61.97 -56.49
CA LEU A 5 9.18 -60.57 -56.47
C LEU A 5 9.36 -60.12 -55.02
N ASP A 6 10.57 -59.65 -54.69
CA ASP A 6 10.90 -59.04 -53.42
C ASP A 6 10.30 -57.63 -53.37
N LEU A 7 9.14 -57.52 -52.72
CA LEU A 7 8.46 -56.25 -52.50
C LEU A 7 9.12 -55.53 -51.32
N SER A 8 10.05 -54.63 -51.63
CA SER A 8 10.61 -53.70 -50.65
C SER A 8 9.47 -52.95 -49.94
N PRO A 9 9.46 -52.88 -48.60
CA PRO A 9 8.38 -52.21 -47.88
C PRO A 9 8.36 -50.72 -48.25
N VAL A 10 7.21 -50.26 -48.73
CA VAL A 10 6.94 -48.83 -48.93
C VAL A 10 7.10 -48.13 -47.59
N ILE A 11 8.13 -47.29 -47.48
CA ILE A 11 8.28 -46.34 -46.39
C ILE A 11 7.23 -45.26 -46.64
N ALA A 12 6.09 -45.35 -45.97
CA ALA A 12 5.11 -44.27 -45.98
C ALA A 12 5.75 -43.04 -45.32
N PRO A 13 5.64 -41.83 -45.90
CA PRO A 13 6.12 -40.64 -45.24
C PRO A 13 5.35 -40.47 -43.93
N ASP A 14 6.08 -40.37 -42.81
CA ASP A 14 5.49 -40.09 -41.51
C ASP A 14 4.57 -38.87 -41.62
N ALA A 15 3.37 -38.99 -41.03
CA ALA A 15 2.40 -37.91 -40.99
C ALA A 15 3.08 -36.62 -40.49
N PRO A 16 2.75 -35.43 -41.05
CA PRO A 16 3.33 -34.19 -40.59
C PRO A 16 3.05 -34.07 -39.10
N THR A 17 4.09 -34.28 -38.29
CA THR A 17 4.04 -34.09 -36.86
C THR A 17 3.66 -32.62 -36.67
N TRP A 18 2.45 -32.37 -36.16
CA TRP A 18 1.90 -31.03 -35.90
C TRP A 18 2.62 -30.32 -34.73
N TRP A 19 3.92 -30.57 -34.62
CA TRP A 19 4.86 -29.96 -33.71
C TRP A 19 5.85 -29.21 -34.61
N PRO A 20 5.88 -27.88 -34.49
CA PRO A 20 6.17 -27.28 -33.23
C PRO A 20 4.94 -26.53 -32.74
N LEU A 21 4.54 -26.76 -31.50
CA LEU A 21 3.84 -25.72 -30.77
C LEU A 21 4.83 -24.54 -30.72
N ALA A 22 4.78 -23.69 -31.73
CA ALA A 22 5.81 -22.71 -32.05
C ALA A 22 6.12 -21.91 -30.78
N TRP A 23 7.39 -21.58 -30.56
CA TRP A 23 7.88 -20.84 -29.39
C TRP A 23 7.05 -19.58 -29.04
N GLY A 24 6.25 -19.06 -29.98
CA GLY A 24 5.25 -18.01 -29.75
C GLY A 24 4.12 -18.35 -28.76
N TRP A 25 3.72 -19.60 -28.59
CA TRP A 25 2.73 -19.98 -27.56
C TRP A 25 3.31 -19.85 -26.15
N TRP A 26 4.58 -20.17 -25.98
CA TRP A 26 5.29 -19.94 -24.73
C TRP A 26 5.37 -18.45 -24.41
N ALA A 27 5.63 -17.60 -25.40
CA ALA A 27 5.59 -16.15 -25.21
C ALA A 27 4.19 -15.66 -24.78
N LEU A 28 3.11 -16.22 -25.35
CA LEU A 28 1.73 -15.93 -24.95
C LEU A 28 1.45 -16.37 -23.50
N ILE A 29 1.87 -17.58 -23.12
CA ILE A 29 1.69 -18.11 -21.76
C ILE A 29 2.47 -17.25 -20.76
N ILE A 30 3.73 -16.93 -21.05
CA ILE A 30 4.56 -16.07 -20.20
C ILE A 30 3.92 -14.68 -20.05
N THR A 31 3.45 -14.10 -21.15
CA THR A 31 2.76 -12.80 -21.14
C THR A 31 1.48 -12.85 -20.30
N ALA A 32 0.68 -13.91 -20.44
CA ALA A 32 -0.52 -14.10 -19.64
C ALA A 32 -0.19 -14.25 -18.15
N ILE A 33 0.84 -15.02 -17.79
CA ILE A 33 1.30 -15.16 -16.40
C ILE A 33 1.75 -13.81 -15.84
N ILE A 34 2.52 -13.02 -16.61
CA ILE A 34 2.97 -11.69 -16.19
C ILE A 34 1.76 -10.77 -15.97
N LEU A 35 0.79 -10.76 -16.88
CA LEU A 35 -0.42 -9.95 -16.73
C LEU A 35 -1.22 -10.36 -15.49
N ILE A 36 -1.41 -11.67 -15.27
CA ILE A 36 -2.11 -12.18 -14.09
C ILE A 36 -1.37 -11.78 -12.81
N ALA A 37 -0.04 -11.93 -12.77
CA ALA A 37 0.77 -11.53 -11.64
C ALA A 37 0.67 -10.02 -11.37
N LEU A 38 0.67 -9.20 -12.42
CA LEU A 38 0.58 -7.75 -12.34
C LEU A 38 -0.81 -7.32 -11.82
N VAL A 39 -1.89 -7.90 -12.37
CA VAL A 39 -3.26 -7.69 -11.90
C VAL A 39 -3.40 -8.13 -10.44
N PHE A 40 -2.90 -9.31 -10.08
CA PHE A 40 -2.91 -9.81 -8.72
C PHE A 40 -2.16 -8.88 -7.77
N PHE A 41 -0.99 -8.37 -8.17
CA PHE A 41 -0.20 -7.44 -7.39
C PHE A 41 -0.93 -6.11 -7.18
N ILE A 42 -1.56 -5.56 -8.22
CA ILE A 42 -2.38 -4.34 -8.13
C ILE A 42 -3.59 -4.55 -7.21
N VAL A 43 -4.32 -5.65 -7.37
CA VAL A 43 -5.50 -5.96 -6.56
C VAL A 43 -5.10 -6.20 -5.10
N LYS A 44 -4.03 -6.96 -4.85
CA LYS A 44 -3.51 -7.19 -3.51
C LYS A 44 -3.06 -5.88 -2.87
N ARG A 45 -2.34 -5.02 -3.58
CA ARG A 45 -1.95 -3.69 -3.10
C ARG A 45 -3.16 -2.81 -2.80
N ARG A 46 -4.19 -2.83 -3.65
CA ARG A 46 -5.43 -2.07 -3.43
C ARG A 46 -6.21 -2.57 -2.21
N LYS A 47 -6.29 -3.90 -2.04
CA LYS A 47 -6.98 -4.54 -0.91
C LYS A 47 -6.22 -4.30 0.41
N ASN A 48 -4.90 -4.44 0.41
CA ASN A 48 -4.05 -4.12 1.57
C ASN A 48 -4.16 -2.64 1.95
N ASN A 49 -4.21 -1.73 0.97
CA ASN A 49 -4.33 -0.30 1.26
C ASN A 49 -5.70 0.06 1.85
N GLN A 50 -6.77 -0.54 1.34
CA GLN A 50 -8.11 -0.36 1.92
C GLN A 50 -8.19 -0.92 3.35
N GLN A 51 -7.56 -2.07 3.60
CA GLN A 51 -7.44 -2.64 4.94
C GLN A 51 -6.63 -1.73 5.86
N ALA A 52 -5.48 -1.20 5.42
CA ALA A 52 -4.67 -0.30 6.25
C ALA A 52 -5.43 0.97 6.65
N LYS A 53 -6.27 1.54 5.77
CA LYS A 53 -7.16 2.66 6.11
C LYS A 53 -8.23 2.23 7.10
N GLN A 54 -8.86 1.08 6.89
CA GLN A 54 -9.92 0.58 7.78
C GLN A 54 -9.38 0.19 9.15
N GLU A 55 -8.20 -0.41 9.22
CA GLU A 55 -7.48 -0.72 10.45
C GLU A 55 -7.08 0.56 11.16
N ALA A 56 -6.46 1.52 10.48
CA ALA A 56 -6.12 2.80 11.09
C ALA A 56 -7.38 3.49 11.66
N LEU A 57 -8.47 3.53 10.89
CA LEU A 57 -9.74 4.09 11.36
C LEU A 57 -10.38 3.26 12.48
N SER A 58 -10.26 1.94 12.49
CA SER A 58 -10.76 1.11 13.59
C SER A 58 -9.95 1.36 14.86
N TYR A 59 -8.65 1.62 14.78
CA TYR A 59 -7.88 2.07 15.94
C TYR A 59 -8.39 3.41 16.46
N PHE A 60 -8.72 4.40 15.62
CA PHE A 60 -9.30 5.65 16.15
C PHE A 60 -10.73 5.46 16.71
N ASN A 61 -11.55 4.60 16.08
CA ASN A 61 -12.97 4.46 16.39
C ASN A 61 -13.26 3.47 17.55
N ASN A 62 -12.39 2.48 17.75
CA ASN A 62 -12.56 1.44 18.79
C ASN A 62 -11.98 1.84 20.15
N ASN A 63 -11.33 3.01 20.22
CA ASN A 63 -10.90 3.57 21.50
C ASN A 63 -12.08 4.25 22.18
N GLN A 64 -12.77 3.44 22.98
CA GLN A 64 -13.70 3.88 24.00
C GLN A 64 -13.12 5.07 24.79
N PRO A 65 -13.99 5.98 25.31
CA PRO A 65 -13.58 7.20 26.02
C PRO A 65 -12.63 6.97 27.22
N SER A 66 -12.49 5.72 27.67
CA SER A 66 -11.67 5.24 28.77
C SER A 66 -10.20 4.91 28.40
N LYS A 67 -9.88 4.60 27.13
CA LYS A 67 -8.48 4.45 26.65
C LYS A 67 -8.19 5.57 25.66
N ARG A 68 -7.76 6.72 26.17
CA ARG A 68 -7.32 7.84 25.32
C ARG A 68 -6.04 7.43 24.62
N LEU A 69 -6.04 7.45 23.28
CA LEU A 69 -4.85 7.16 22.48
C LEU A 69 -3.75 8.16 22.82
N SER A 70 -2.52 7.67 23.01
CA SER A 70 -1.37 8.57 23.15
C SER A 70 -1.11 9.27 21.81
N PRO A 71 -0.73 10.56 21.79
CA PRO A 71 -0.31 11.25 20.58
C PRO A 71 0.82 10.52 19.83
N SER A 72 1.69 9.82 20.57
CA SER A 72 2.76 8.99 19.98
C SER A 72 2.21 7.81 19.17
N GLU A 73 1.14 7.18 19.67
CA GLU A 73 0.49 6.04 19.03
C GLU A 73 -0.31 6.48 17.80
N ALA A 74 -0.99 7.63 17.89
CA ALA A 74 -1.63 8.27 16.75
C ALA A 74 -0.62 8.59 15.63
N GLN A 75 0.56 9.13 15.96
CA GLN A 75 1.62 9.37 14.97
C GLN A 75 2.15 8.08 14.34
N ARG A 76 2.29 6.99 15.11
CA ARG A 76 2.70 5.69 14.59
C ARG A 76 1.68 5.13 13.61
N ILE A 77 0.39 5.19 13.95
CA ILE A 77 -0.70 4.75 13.06
C ILE A 77 -0.73 5.61 11.79
N LEU A 78 -0.59 6.91 11.93
CA LEU A 78 -0.50 7.85 10.80
C LEU A 78 0.65 7.49 9.86
N ARG A 79 1.85 7.23 10.42
CA ARG A 79 3.03 6.84 9.65
C ARG A 79 2.86 5.49 8.98
N GLN A 80 2.26 4.52 9.66
CA GLN A 80 1.93 3.21 9.08
C GLN A 80 0.91 3.34 7.94
N ALA A 81 -0.12 4.16 8.11
CA ALA A 81 -1.11 4.45 7.07
C ALA A 81 -0.44 5.13 5.86
N ALA A 82 0.42 6.12 6.08
CA ALA A 82 1.17 6.76 5.00
C ALA A 82 2.10 5.78 4.27
N LEU A 83 2.83 4.92 4.99
CA LEU A 83 3.71 3.90 4.40
C LEU A 83 2.95 2.83 3.60
N SER A 84 1.68 2.58 3.91
CA SER A 84 0.83 1.70 3.11
C SER A 84 0.43 2.33 1.78
N TYR A 85 0.20 3.66 1.75
CA TYR A 85 -0.31 4.35 0.57
C TYR A 85 0.77 5.00 -0.30
N PHE A 86 1.89 5.41 0.28
CA PHE A 86 3.01 6.06 -0.40
C PHE A 86 4.23 5.13 -0.48
N PRO A 87 5.08 5.25 -1.52
CA PRO A 87 6.29 4.44 -1.63
C PRO A 87 7.23 4.69 -0.45
N ARG A 88 7.75 3.59 0.13
CA ARG A 88 8.67 3.61 1.28
C ARG A 88 9.87 4.52 1.05
N GLU A 89 10.40 4.58 -0.16
CA GLU A 89 11.53 5.43 -0.54
C GLU A 89 11.29 6.92 -0.26
N LYS A 90 10.06 7.40 -0.47
CA LYS A 90 9.71 8.81 -0.23
C LYS A 90 9.39 9.13 1.23
N VAL A 91 8.95 8.13 2.02
CA VAL A 91 8.41 8.36 3.36
C VAL A 91 9.34 7.88 4.48
N ALA A 92 10.14 6.84 4.25
CA ALA A 92 10.99 6.24 5.28
C ALA A 92 12.09 7.21 5.77
N GLY A 93 12.58 8.10 4.90
CA GLY A 93 13.59 9.11 5.24
C GLY A 93 13.04 10.37 5.90
N LEU A 94 11.71 10.58 5.92
CA LEU A 94 11.12 11.78 6.48
C LEU A 94 11.01 11.68 8.00
N ALA A 95 11.56 12.67 8.72
CA ALA A 95 11.51 12.77 10.17
C ALA A 95 11.26 14.21 10.62
N GLY A 96 10.71 14.38 11.82
CA GLY A 96 10.52 15.70 12.43
C GLY A 96 9.66 16.64 11.57
N GLU A 97 10.24 17.77 11.20
CA GLU A 97 9.55 18.82 10.43
C GLU A 97 9.24 18.41 8.99
N ASP A 98 10.14 17.67 8.33
CA ASP A 98 9.94 17.21 6.96
C ASP A 98 8.76 16.22 6.85
N TRP A 99 8.55 15.46 7.92
CA TRP A 99 7.37 14.61 8.05
C TRP A 99 6.08 15.44 8.15
N LEU A 100 6.06 16.50 8.97
CA LEU A 100 4.89 17.38 9.09
C LEU A 100 4.60 18.12 7.77
N LYS A 101 5.63 18.60 7.09
CA LYS A 101 5.52 19.23 5.76
C LYS A 101 4.93 18.26 4.73
N PHE A 102 5.36 17.00 4.75
CA PHE A 102 4.78 15.97 3.89
C PHE A 102 3.30 15.73 4.19
N LEU A 103 2.91 15.66 5.47
CA LEU A 103 1.51 15.52 5.85
C LEU A 103 0.68 16.71 5.34
N ASP A 104 1.17 17.93 5.52
CA ASP A 104 0.50 19.14 5.05
C ASP A 104 0.41 19.20 3.52
N ALA A 105 1.41 18.69 2.80
CA ALA A 105 1.36 18.58 1.34
C ALA A 105 0.25 17.64 0.83
N GLN A 106 -0.20 16.68 1.64
CA GLN A 106 -1.34 15.81 1.30
C GLN A 106 -2.70 16.42 1.69
N LEU A 107 -2.70 17.56 2.39
CA LEU A 107 -3.90 18.31 2.74
C LEU A 107 -4.01 19.58 1.90
N LYS A 108 -5.25 20.06 1.71
CA LYS A 108 -5.48 21.37 1.08
C LYS A 108 -5.13 22.55 1.99
N LYS A 109 -5.00 22.30 3.30
CA LYS A 109 -4.70 23.31 4.32
C LYS A 109 -3.63 22.74 5.24
N PRO A 110 -2.54 23.46 5.49
CA PRO A 110 -1.55 23.05 6.46
C PRO A 110 -2.18 23.04 7.85
N LEU A 111 -1.99 21.96 8.60
CA LEU A 111 -2.59 21.74 9.91
C LEU A 111 -1.55 21.18 10.89
N PHE A 112 -0.54 20.49 10.38
CA PHE A 112 0.50 19.83 11.16
C PHE A 112 1.71 20.73 11.44
N VAL A 113 2.17 21.51 10.47
CA VAL A 113 3.32 22.42 10.63
C VAL A 113 2.97 23.54 11.62
N GLU A 114 1.76 24.09 11.56
CA GLU A 114 1.30 25.14 12.49
C GLU A 114 1.27 24.66 13.95
N LYS A 115 1.02 23.37 14.17
CA LYS A 115 0.93 22.73 15.50
C LYS A 115 2.22 22.01 15.91
N GLN A 116 3.33 22.21 15.22
CA GLN A 116 4.60 21.50 15.50
C GLN A 116 5.04 21.63 16.96
N ALA A 117 4.99 22.85 17.53
CA ALA A 117 5.36 23.09 18.92
C ALA A 117 4.47 22.30 19.90
N GLN A 118 3.17 22.22 19.62
CA GLN A 118 2.20 21.47 20.43
C GLN A 118 2.47 19.96 20.34
N TRP A 119 2.85 19.46 19.16
CA TRP A 119 3.25 18.07 18.96
C TRP A 119 4.51 17.73 19.76
N GLN A 120 5.56 18.54 19.66
CA GLN A 120 6.80 18.32 20.41
C GLN A 120 6.53 18.30 21.91
N GLN A 121 5.79 19.30 22.41
CA GLN A 121 5.44 19.37 23.83
C GLN A 121 4.61 18.15 24.27
N SER A 122 3.65 17.70 23.46
CA SER A 122 2.82 16.55 23.79
C SER A 122 3.57 15.21 23.84
N LEU A 123 4.73 15.11 23.16
CA LEU A 123 5.59 13.92 23.15
C LEU A 123 6.49 13.82 24.39
N TYR A 124 6.83 14.96 25.00
CA TYR A 124 7.64 15.04 26.23
C TYR A 124 6.81 15.13 27.50
N GLN A 125 5.48 15.30 27.40
CA GLN A 125 4.62 15.46 28.56
C GLN A 125 4.28 14.08 29.18
N ASP A 126 4.48 13.96 30.49
CA ASP A 126 4.13 12.76 31.24
C ASP A 126 2.61 12.64 31.40
N PRO A 127 1.97 11.51 30.99
CA PRO A 127 0.52 11.35 31.04
C PRO A 127 -0.07 11.45 32.46
N THR A 128 0.76 11.26 33.48
CA THR A 128 0.37 11.30 34.90
C THR A 128 0.26 12.72 35.46
N SER A 129 0.90 13.71 34.82
CA SER A 129 0.97 15.10 35.29
C SER A 129 0.14 16.09 34.44
N MET A 130 -0.80 15.59 33.62
CA MET A 130 -1.51 16.44 32.66
C MET A 130 -2.76 17.08 33.24
N ASN A 131 -2.86 18.41 33.11
CA ASN A 131 -4.07 19.17 33.39
C ASN A 131 -5.14 18.91 32.33
N ASP A 132 -6.41 19.19 32.66
CA ASP A 132 -7.54 18.93 31.76
C ASP A 132 -7.45 19.68 30.42
N ASP A 133 -6.85 20.87 30.40
CA ASP A 133 -6.62 21.61 29.15
C ASP A 133 -5.54 20.95 28.28
N GLN A 134 -4.47 20.43 28.87
CA GLN A 134 -3.43 19.69 28.14
C GLN A 134 -3.98 18.39 27.57
N ARG A 135 -4.89 17.73 28.31
CA ARG A 135 -5.60 16.54 27.84
C ARG A 135 -6.50 16.84 26.64
N LYS A 136 -7.17 18.00 26.62
CA LYS A 136 -7.96 18.45 25.46
C LYS A 136 -7.07 18.71 24.24
N VAL A 137 -5.92 19.36 24.43
CA VAL A 137 -4.95 19.60 23.35
C VAL A 137 -4.46 18.28 22.76
N GLN A 138 -4.10 17.29 23.59
CA GLN A 138 -3.71 15.96 23.10
C GLN A 138 -4.84 15.29 22.30
N GLN A 139 -6.08 15.36 22.79
CA GLN A 139 -7.22 14.81 22.05
C GLN A 139 -7.43 15.50 20.70
N GLN A 140 -7.21 16.82 20.64
CA GLN A 140 -7.29 17.56 19.39
C GLN A 140 -6.22 17.11 18.39
N LEU A 141 -4.98 16.89 18.85
CA LEU A 141 -3.89 16.37 18.01
C LEU A 141 -4.19 14.96 17.46
N VAL A 142 -4.77 14.08 18.29
CA VAL A 142 -5.21 12.74 17.86
C VAL A 142 -6.33 12.84 16.80
N ASN A 143 -7.28 13.75 16.98
CA ASN A 143 -8.36 13.98 16.02
C ASN A 143 -7.85 14.59 14.70
N ASP A 144 -6.80 15.42 14.75
CA ASP A 144 -6.14 15.95 13.56
C ASP A 144 -5.48 14.82 12.75
N CYS A 145 -4.87 13.83 13.40
CA CYS A 145 -4.38 12.60 12.75
C CYS A 145 -5.51 11.80 12.09
N GLU A 146 -6.62 11.60 12.78
CA GLU A 146 -7.78 10.91 12.20
C GLU A 146 -8.32 11.65 10.97
N THR A 147 -8.45 12.98 11.08
CA THR A 147 -8.91 13.84 9.99
C THR A 147 -7.99 13.75 8.78
N TRP A 148 -6.67 13.69 9.00
CA TRP A 148 -5.70 13.46 7.94
C TRP A 148 -5.92 12.11 7.27
N ILE A 149 -6.03 11.01 8.03
CA ILE A 149 -6.26 9.66 7.46
C ILE A 149 -7.56 9.60 6.67
N ARG A 150 -8.61 10.31 7.09
CA ARG A 150 -9.87 10.40 6.36
C ARG A 150 -9.77 11.22 5.07
N LYS A 151 -9.05 12.35 5.09
CA LYS A 151 -8.99 13.32 3.98
C LYS A 151 -7.86 13.10 2.99
N ALA A 152 -6.67 12.73 3.48
CA ALA A 152 -5.48 12.48 2.66
C ALA A 152 -5.52 11.13 1.95
N LEU A 153 -6.29 10.16 2.47
CA LEU A 153 -6.42 8.82 1.92
C LEU A 153 -7.86 8.53 1.45
N PRO A 154 -8.08 7.87 0.29
CA PRO A 154 -7.09 7.48 -0.69
C PRO A 154 -6.53 8.71 -1.42
N PRO A 155 -5.23 8.77 -1.71
CA PRO A 155 -4.67 9.86 -2.52
C PRO A 155 -5.47 9.89 -3.82
N LYS A 156 -6.07 11.05 -4.12
CA LYS A 156 -6.77 11.26 -5.37
C LYS A 156 -5.76 10.91 -6.46
N ARG A 157 -6.06 9.92 -7.32
CA ARG A 157 -5.28 9.64 -8.53
C ARG A 157 -5.26 10.94 -9.34
N GLY A 158 -4.25 11.76 -9.11
CA GLY A 158 -3.98 13.00 -9.81
C GLY A 158 -2.61 12.83 -10.44
N ASN A 159 -2.60 12.94 -11.76
CA ASN A 159 -1.46 13.02 -12.67
C ASN A 159 -0.09 12.78 -12.05
N HIS A 160 0.52 11.67 -12.47
CA HIS A 160 1.95 11.71 -12.75
C HIS A 160 2.12 12.73 -13.88
N ASP A 161 2.57 13.93 -13.54
CA ASP A 161 3.31 14.76 -14.49
C ASP A 161 4.80 14.36 -14.39
#